data_AF-A0A519ME69-F1
#
_entry.id   AF-A0A519ME69-F1
#
_cell.length_a   1.000
_cell.length_b   1.000
_cell.length_c   1.000
_cell.angle_alpha   90.00
_cell.angle_beta   90.00
_cell.angle_gamma   90.00
#
_symmetry.space_group_name_H-M   'P 1'
#
loop_
_entity.id
_entity.type
_entity.pdbx_description
1 polymer ?
#
loop_
_entity_poly.entity_id
_entity_poly.type
_entity_poly.pdbx_seq_one_letter_code
_entity_poly.pdbx_strand_id
1 'polypeptide(L)' 'LEIARAKKLLAKGEDVDAVLEALSRGLTQKMLHGTLAELRAGDAEVRAQTAQTVSRLFLRSQAKPPHGL' A
#
# COMPACT_ATOMS: atom_id res chain seq x y z
N LEU A 1 6.02 10.29 -8.12
CA LEU A 1 7.03 9.22 -7.98
C LEU A 1 6.60 7.94 -8.69
N GLU A 2 5.49 7.28 -8.34
CA GLU A 2 5.12 6.02 -9.04
C GLU A 2 4.43 6.24 -10.39
N ILE A 3 3.55 7.25 -10.52
CA ILE A 3 2.91 7.58 -11.82
C ILE A 3 3.96 7.96 -12.88
N ALA A 4 4.99 8.72 -12.50
CA ALA A 4 6.07 9.08 -13.41
C ALA A 4 6.90 7.85 -13.84
N ARG A 5 7.12 6.91 -12.93
CA ARG A 5 7.78 5.63 -13.22
C ARG A 5 6.92 4.76 -14.15
N ALA A 6 5.62 4.66 -13.89
CA ALA A 6 4.66 3.95 -14.74
C ALA A 6 4.64 4.54 -16.17
N LYS A 7 4.57 5.87 -16.30
CA LYS A 7 4.66 6.56 -17.60
C LYS A 7 5.96 6.22 -18.34
N LYS A 8 7.08 6.11 -17.62
CA LYS A 8 8.38 5.73 -18.22
C LYS A 8 8.41 4.26 -18.68
N LEU A 9 7.75 3.35 -17.96
CA LEU A 9 7.66 1.94 -18.36
C LEU A 9 6.76 1.79 -19.60
N LEU A 10 5.62 2.47 -19.64
CA LEU A 10 4.76 2.50 -20.82
C LEU A 10 5.49 3.05 -22.04
N ALA A 11 6.24 4.16 -21.88
CA ALA A 11 7.04 4.73 -22.96
C ALA A 11 8.16 3.79 -23.47
N LYS A 12 8.54 2.79 -22.68
CA LYS A 12 9.51 1.75 -23.07
C LYS A 12 8.85 0.54 -23.74
N GLY A 13 7.52 0.50 -23.85
CA GLY A 13 6.78 -0.61 -24.43
C GLY A 13 6.58 -1.79 -23.48
N GLU A 14 6.74 -1.58 -22.16
CA GLU A 14 6.40 -2.61 -21.18
C GLU A 14 4.91 -2.97 -21.23
N ASP A 15 4.61 -4.22 -20.92
CA ASP A 15 3.24 -4.72 -20.84
C ASP A 15 2.41 -3.92 -19.83
N VAL A 16 1.16 -3.63 -20.21
CA VAL A 16 0.29 -2.75 -19.41
C VAL A 16 -0.04 -3.37 -18.06
N ASP A 17 -0.28 -4.68 -17.99
CA ASP A 17 -0.61 -5.36 -16.74
C ASP A 17 0.60 -5.34 -15.80
N ALA A 18 1.80 -5.57 -16.32
CA ALA A 18 3.04 -5.46 -15.56
C ALA A 18 3.28 -4.05 -15.00
N VAL A 19 2.98 -3.00 -15.79
CA VAL A 19 3.10 -1.61 -15.32
C VAL A 19 2.09 -1.30 -14.22
N LEU A 20 0.84 -1.75 -14.36
CA LEU A 20 -0.20 -1.53 -13.36
C LEU A 20 0.10 -2.25 -12.06
N GLU A 21 0.64 -3.47 -12.11
CA GLU A 21 1.08 -4.20 -10.92
C GLU A 21 2.22 -3.46 -10.21
N ALA A 22 3.24 -3.02 -10.96
CA ALA A 22 4.36 -2.27 -10.39
C ALA A 22 3.91 -0.95 -9.75
N LEU A 23 2.98 -0.23 -10.40
CA LEU A 23 2.39 1.00 -9.88
C LEU A 23 1.62 0.75 -8.58
N SER A 24 0.76 -0.28 -8.57
CA SER A 24 -0.03 -0.67 -7.39
C SER A 24 0.87 -0.97 -6.19
N ARG A 25 1.90 -1.82 -6.40
CA ARG A 25 2.87 -2.18 -5.34
C ARG A 25 3.63 -0.96 -4.81
N GLY A 26 4.14 -0.12 -5.70
CA GLY A 26 4.89 1.08 -5.32
C GLY A 26 4.05 2.07 -4.51
N LEU A 27 2.77 2.22 -4.87
CA LEU A 27 1.84 3.09 -4.15
C LEU A 27 1.55 2.54 -2.76
N THR A 28 1.20 1.26 -2.64
CA THR A 28 0.96 0.60 -1.35
C THR A 28 2.18 0.70 -0.44
N GLN A 29 3.38 0.44 -0.95
CA GLN A 29 4.61 0.53 -0.17
C GLN A 29 4.90 1.95 0.32
N LYS A 30 4.67 2.99 -0.50
CA LYS A 30 4.84 4.38 -0.07
C LYS A 30 3.82 4.79 0.97
N MET A 31 2.56 4.40 0.79
CA MET A 31 1.50 4.72 1.74
C MET A 31 1.78 4.04 3.09
N LEU A 32 2.20 2.77 3.08
CA LEU A 32 2.56 2.02 4.29
C LEU A 32 3.86 2.49 4.93
N HIS A 33 4.90 2.85 4.17
CA HIS A 33 6.14 3.36 4.74
C HIS A 33 5.97 4.76 5.32
N GLY A 34 5.22 5.65 4.65
CA GLY A 34 4.95 7.00 5.14
C GLY A 34 4.19 6.96 6.47
N THR A 35 3.13 6.15 6.55
CA THR A 35 2.41 5.94 7.82
C THR A 35 3.31 5.25 8.85
N LEU A 36 3.92 4.10 8.55
CA LEU A 36 4.70 3.35 9.55
C LEU A 36 5.94 4.11 10.08
N ALA A 37 6.53 4.99 9.28
CA ALA A 37 7.66 5.83 9.69
C ALA A 37 7.24 6.88 10.74
N GLU A 38 6.09 7.55 10.55
CA GLU A 38 5.53 8.48 11.54
C GLU A 38 5.19 7.75 12.85
N LEU A 39 4.75 6.51 12.74
CA LEU A 39 4.30 5.73 13.90
C LEU A 39 5.45 5.14 14.75
N ARG A 40 6.67 5.06 14.18
CA ARG A 40 7.87 4.64 14.92
C ARG A 40 8.51 5.74 15.77
N ALA A 41 8.12 7.01 15.57
CA ALA A 41 8.62 8.13 16.35
C ALA A 41 7.93 8.29 17.72
N GLY A 42 6.93 7.45 18.03
CA GLY A 42 6.16 7.48 19.27
C GLY A 42 6.54 6.40 20.28
N ASP A 43 6.28 6.69 21.56
CA ASP A 43 6.52 5.79 22.69
C ASP A 43 5.68 4.50 22.61
N ALA A 44 5.91 3.53 23.50
CA ALA A 44 5.33 2.18 23.44
C ALA A 44 3.80 2.16 23.24
N GLU A 45 3.10 3.10 23.85
CA GLU A 45 1.65 3.24 23.75
C GLU A 45 1.19 3.77 22.39
N VAL A 46 1.95 4.70 21.80
CA VAL A 46 1.70 5.24 20.46
C VAL A 46 1.85 4.14 19.41
N ARG A 47 2.84 3.24 19.57
CA ARG A 47 3.03 2.09 18.66
C ARG A 47 1.89 1.08 18.70
N ALA A 48 1.25 0.90 19.85
CA ALA A 48 0.09 0.00 19.98
C ALA A 48 -1.16 0.57 19.28
N GLN A 49 -1.48 1.85 19.51
CA GLN A 49 -2.62 2.53 18.88
C GLN A 49 -2.46 2.65 17.35
N THR A 50 -1.23 2.93 16.93
CA THR A 50 -0.75 2.86 15.55
C THR A 50 -1.13 1.55 14.87
N ALA A 51 -0.75 0.42 15.47
CA ALA A 51 -0.86 -0.89 14.86
C ALA A 51 -2.33 -1.26 14.68
N GLN A 52 -3.16 -0.89 15.66
CA GLN A 52 -4.60 -1.05 15.62
C GLN A 52 -5.25 -0.20 14.51
N THR A 53 -4.73 1.00 14.25
CA THR A 53 -5.23 1.89 13.18
C THR A 53 -4.84 1.38 11.80
N VAL A 54 -3.59 0.96 11.59
CA VAL A 54 -3.13 0.33 10.33
C VAL A 54 -3.92 -0.95 10.04
N SER A 55 -4.17 -1.78 11.06
CA SER A 55 -5.00 -2.98 10.93
C SER A 55 -6.42 -2.65 10.46
N ARG A 56 -7.06 -1.63 11.04
CA ARG A 56 -8.40 -1.19 10.62
C ARG A 56 -8.45 -0.62 9.20
N LEU A 57 -7.43 0.13 8.79
CA LEU A 57 -7.40 0.78 7.48
C LEU A 57 -7.09 -0.19 6.33
N PHE A 58 -6.20 -1.17 6.56
CA PHE A 58 -5.67 -2.01 5.46
C PHE A 58 -6.04 -3.49 5.56
N LEU A 59 -6.38 -4.03 6.74
CA LEU A 59 -6.70 -5.46 6.90
C LEU A 59 -8.20 -5.74 6.95
N ARG A 60 -9.03 -4.71 7.18
CA ARG A 60 -10.49 -4.83 7.09
C ARG A 60 -10.98 -5.10 5.65
N SER A 61 -10.14 -4.81 4.65
CA SER A 61 -10.42 -5.08 3.23
C SER A 61 -10.02 -6.50 2.77
N GLN A 62 -9.30 -7.27 3.60
CA GLN A 62 -8.93 -8.67 3.30
C GLN A 62 -10.00 -9.67 3.74
N ALA A 63 -10.98 -9.24 4.54
CA ALA A 63 -12.17 -10.01 4.86
C ALA A 63 -13.15 -9.97 3.69
N LYS A 64 -12.83 -10.65 2.58
CA LYS A 64 -13.80 -10.96 1.54
C LYS A 64 -14.88 -11.88 2.16
N PRO A 65 -16.19 -11.56 2.10
CA PRO A 65 -17.21 -12.50 2.53
C PRO A 65 -17.16 -13.74 1.61
N PRO A 66 -17.46 -14.94 2.11
CA PRO A 66 -17.55 -16.10 1.25
C PRO A 66 -18.63 -15.81 0.20
N HIS A 67 -18.28 -15.93 -1.09
CA HIS A 67 -19.26 -15.90 -2.16
C HIS A 67 -20.28 -17.00 -1.87
N GLY A 68 -21.53 -16.60 -1.61
CA GLY A 68 -22.67 -17.49 -1.72
C GLY A 68 -22.81 -17.88 -3.19
N LEU A 69 -22.65 -19.18 -3.45
CA LEU A 69 -23.25 -19.88 -4.58
C LEU A 69 -24.67 -20.29 -4.20
#